data_AF-A0A2E0JNV4-F1
#
_entry.id   AF-A0A2E0JNV4-F1
#
_cell.length_a   1.000
_cell.length_b   1.000
_cell.length_c   1.000
_cell.angle_alpha   90.00
_cell.angle_beta   90.00
_cell.angle_gamma   90.00
#
_symmetry.space_group_name_H-M   'P 1'
#
loop_
_entity.id
_entity.type
_entity.pdbx_description
1 polymer ?
#
loop_
_entity_poly.entity_id
_entity_poly.type
_entity_poly.pdbx_seq_one_letter_code
_entity_poly.pdbx_strand_id
1 'polypeptide(L)'
;MKLFTICLFLVTLTLPANAQETNTKALLTQEENETWLQEYQQLQDSEEKLKMIKAKILYDAQFVGPRPGISLTGLNEEQRKALKERESKKPKVTADCKILFVVQATQSHILDLEKSPQYKSLVEHLETFSISDTILTGTSASAVYGSRARCGVVLLKTEDPKVLDYLENINNQK
;
A
#
# COMPACT_ATOMS: atom_id res chain seq x y z
N MET A 1 -16.31 -72.59 5.08
CA MET A 1 -16.93 -71.36 5.63
C MET A 1 -15.84 -70.31 5.73
N LYS A 2 -15.82 -69.30 4.86
CA LYS A 2 -14.81 -68.22 4.88
C LYS A 2 -15.48 -66.99 5.49
N LEU A 3 -14.99 -66.55 6.64
CA LEU A 3 -15.45 -65.35 7.33
C LEU A 3 -14.99 -64.10 6.56
N PHE A 4 -15.95 -63.28 6.15
CA PHE A 4 -15.70 -61.93 5.63
C PHE A 4 -15.50 -60.98 6.81
N THR A 5 -14.29 -60.46 6.97
CA THR A 5 -14.00 -59.38 7.92
C THR A 5 -14.15 -58.05 7.19
N ILE A 6 -15.19 -57.29 7.55
CA ILE A 6 -15.45 -55.94 7.02
C ILE A 6 -14.60 -54.96 7.85
N CYS A 7 -13.56 -54.39 7.24
CA CYS A 7 -12.83 -53.25 7.83
C CYS A 7 -13.64 -51.97 7.63
N LEU A 8 -14.17 -51.43 8.73
CA LEU A 8 -14.86 -50.15 8.77
C LEU A 8 -13.81 -49.03 8.72
N PHE A 9 -13.69 -48.35 7.58
CA PHE A 9 -12.86 -47.14 7.45
C PHE A 9 -13.61 -45.97 8.12
N LEU A 10 -13.17 -45.58 9.33
CA LEU A 10 -13.57 -44.31 9.95
C LEU A 10 -12.92 -43.17 9.16
N VAL A 11 -13.68 -42.54 8.27
CA VAL A 11 -13.30 -41.25 7.68
C VAL A 11 -13.56 -40.19 8.75
N THR A 12 -12.51 -39.80 9.48
CA THR A 12 -12.54 -38.59 10.30
C THR A 12 -12.54 -37.39 9.37
N LEU A 13 -13.73 -36.84 9.13
CA LEU A 13 -13.94 -35.52 8.56
C LEU A 13 -13.23 -34.49 9.45
N THR A 14 -12.00 -34.16 9.10
CA THR A 14 -11.33 -32.97 9.61
C THR A 14 -11.99 -31.78 8.93
N LEU A 15 -12.95 -31.16 9.63
CA LEU A 15 -13.44 -29.84 9.28
C LEU A 15 -12.22 -28.90 9.22
N PRO A 16 -12.03 -28.10 8.16
CA PRO A 16 -11.04 -27.05 8.22
C PRO A 16 -11.48 -26.11 9.34
N ALA A 17 -10.67 -26.03 10.39
CA ALA A 17 -10.79 -24.97 11.37
C ALA A 17 -10.64 -23.66 10.59
N ASN A 18 -11.76 -22.95 10.40
CA ASN A 18 -11.71 -21.55 10.02
C ASN A 18 -11.07 -20.80 11.19
N ALA A 19 -9.74 -20.79 11.23
CA ALA A 19 -9.01 -19.77 11.93
C ALA A 19 -9.40 -18.46 11.24
N GLN A 20 -10.35 -17.73 11.82
CA GLN A 20 -10.40 -16.28 11.64
C GLN A 20 -9.13 -15.72 12.28
N GLU A 21 -8.02 -15.88 11.56
CA GLU A 21 -6.81 -15.14 11.78
C GLU A 21 -7.20 -13.69 11.51
N THR A 22 -7.49 -12.95 12.57
CA THR A 22 -7.45 -11.48 12.52
C THR A 22 -5.99 -11.10 12.37
N ASN A 23 -5.46 -11.39 11.18
CA ASN A 23 -4.06 -11.32 10.81
C ASN A 23 -3.69 -9.84 10.67
N THR A 24 -3.61 -9.15 11.81
CA THR A 24 -2.99 -7.83 11.88
C THR A 24 -1.50 -8.07 11.70
N LYS A 25 -1.07 -8.19 10.44
CA LYS A 25 0.34 -8.35 10.09
C LYS A 25 1.13 -7.24 10.79
N ALA A 26 2.19 -7.63 11.49
CA ALA A 26 2.99 -6.70 12.28
C ALA A 26 3.91 -5.80 11.41
N LEU A 27 4.18 -6.21 10.17
CA LEU A 27 5.11 -5.58 9.25
C LEU A 27 4.66 -5.80 7.80
N LEU A 28 4.70 -4.75 6.99
CA LEU A 28 4.61 -4.83 5.53
C LEU A 28 6.04 -4.96 4.94
N THR A 29 6.34 -6.07 4.29
CA THR A 29 7.69 -6.34 3.78
C THR A 29 7.88 -5.86 2.34
N GLN A 30 9.15 -5.73 1.92
CA GLN A 30 9.47 -5.46 0.52
C GLN A 30 9.05 -6.61 -0.41
N GLU A 31 9.27 -7.86 0.00
CA GLU A 31 8.90 -9.05 -0.79
C GLU A 31 7.40 -9.11 -1.08
N GLU A 32 6.56 -8.79 -0.09
CA GLU A 32 5.10 -8.72 -0.28
C GLU A 32 4.70 -7.68 -1.33
N ASN A 33 5.38 -6.53 -1.35
CA ASN A 33 5.13 -5.49 -2.37
C ASN A 33 5.62 -5.92 -3.76
N GLU A 34 6.73 -6.66 -3.84
CA GLU A 34 7.26 -7.20 -5.10
C GLU A 34 6.31 -8.26 -5.68
N THR A 35 5.82 -9.19 -4.86
CA THR A 35 4.80 -10.17 -5.26
C THR A 35 3.53 -9.48 -5.74
N TRP A 36 3.02 -8.50 -4.98
CA TRP A 36 1.84 -7.74 -5.38
C TRP A 36 2.03 -7.03 -6.73
N LEU A 37 3.19 -6.43 -6.97
CA LEU A 37 3.49 -5.76 -8.24
C LEU A 37 3.53 -6.74 -9.41
N GLN A 38 4.10 -7.93 -9.21
CA GLN A 38 4.14 -8.98 -10.23
C GLN A 38 2.74 -9.46 -10.59
N GLU A 39 1.90 -9.72 -9.59
CA GLU A 39 0.50 -10.11 -9.79
C GLU A 39 -0.27 -9.01 -10.52
N TYR A 40 -0.13 -7.76 -10.09
CA TYR A 40 -0.76 -6.60 -10.70
C TYR A 40 -0.36 -6.42 -12.18
N GLN A 41 0.90 -6.70 -12.52
CA GLN A 41 1.41 -6.64 -13.90
C GLN A 41 0.80 -7.67 -14.84
N GLN A 42 0.31 -8.80 -14.32
CA GLN A 42 -0.31 -9.83 -15.16
C GLN A 42 -1.77 -9.48 -15.52
N LEU A 43 -2.42 -8.61 -14.75
CA LEU A 43 -3.80 -8.21 -15.01
C LEU A 43 -3.92 -7.43 -16.33
N GLN A 44 -4.89 -7.83 -17.14
CA GLN A 44 -5.23 -7.15 -18.40
C GLN A 44 -6.46 -6.27 -18.26
N ASP A 45 -7.39 -6.65 -17.38
CA ASP A 45 -8.62 -5.90 -17.16
C ASP A 45 -8.37 -4.65 -16.32
N SER A 46 -8.78 -3.49 -16.85
CA SER A 46 -8.57 -2.20 -16.22
C SER A 46 -9.39 -2.03 -14.93
N GLU A 47 -10.60 -2.60 -14.87
CA GLU A 47 -11.45 -2.49 -13.68
C GLU A 47 -10.87 -3.34 -12.54
N GLU A 48 -10.42 -4.56 -12.82
CA GLU A 48 -9.72 -5.42 -11.87
C GLU A 48 -8.43 -4.78 -11.37
N LYS A 49 -7.64 -4.17 -12.26
CA LYS A 49 -6.46 -3.38 -11.86
C LYS A 49 -6.81 -2.28 -10.87
N LEU A 50 -7.86 -1.49 -11.13
CA LEU A 50 -8.27 -0.41 -10.24
C LEU A 50 -8.81 -0.93 -8.90
N LYS A 51 -9.54 -2.05 -8.90
CA LYS A 51 -9.95 -2.74 -7.67
C LYS A 51 -8.74 -3.20 -6.85
N MET A 52 -7.72 -3.76 -7.50
CA MET A 52 -6.50 -4.21 -6.83
C MET A 52 -5.71 -3.04 -6.25
N ILE A 53 -5.58 -1.93 -6.99
CA ILE A 53 -4.97 -0.69 -6.50
C ILE A 53 -5.71 -0.14 -5.29
N LYS A 54 -7.04 0.00 -5.37
CA LYS A 54 -7.88 0.46 -4.26
C LYS A 54 -7.66 -0.40 -3.02
N ALA A 55 -7.75 -1.73 -3.16
CA ALA A 55 -7.53 -2.66 -2.06
C ALA A 55 -6.13 -2.48 -1.45
N LYS A 56 -5.10 -2.33 -2.28
CA LYS A 56 -3.72 -2.14 -1.82
C LYS A 56 -3.50 -0.83 -1.09
N ILE A 57 -4.03 0.29 -1.58
CA ILE A 57 -3.94 1.59 -0.91
C ILE A 57 -4.60 1.52 0.48
N LEU A 58 -5.79 0.92 0.57
CA LEU A 58 -6.52 0.76 1.83
C LEU A 58 -5.80 -0.17 2.81
N TYR A 59 -5.16 -1.23 2.30
CA TYR A 59 -4.34 -2.14 3.11
C TYR A 59 -3.07 -1.43 3.63
N ASP A 60 -2.33 -0.76 2.74
CA ASP A 60 -1.08 -0.06 3.07
C ASP A 60 -1.30 1.11 4.03
N ALA A 61 -2.51 1.67 4.11
CA ALA A 61 -2.89 2.71 5.07
C ALA A 61 -2.79 2.26 6.54
N GLN A 62 -2.78 0.95 6.81
CA GLN A 62 -2.68 0.40 8.16
C GLN A 62 -1.24 0.39 8.71
N PHE A 63 -0.25 0.58 7.82
CA PHE A 63 1.17 0.53 8.18
C PHE A 63 1.77 1.93 8.26
N VAL A 64 2.78 2.11 9.10
CA VAL A 64 3.56 3.36 9.18
C VAL A 64 4.77 3.20 8.26
N GLY A 65 4.85 4.04 7.22
CA GLY A 65 5.92 3.97 6.22
C GLY A 65 7.30 4.38 6.76
N PRO A 66 8.39 4.02 6.04
CA PRO A 66 9.73 4.44 6.41
C PRO A 66 9.87 5.97 6.36
N ARG A 67 10.70 6.52 7.26
CA ARG A 67 10.99 7.95 7.37
C ARG A 67 12.39 8.27 6.85
N PRO A 68 12.63 9.48 6.34
CA PRO A 68 13.99 9.93 6.07
C PRO A 68 14.86 9.79 7.32
N GLY A 69 16.12 9.40 7.12
CA GLY A 69 17.09 9.36 8.21
C GLY A 69 17.30 10.75 8.81
N ILE A 70 17.47 10.83 10.12
CA ILE A 70 17.86 12.07 10.80
C ILE A 70 19.37 12.27 10.68
N SER A 71 19.80 13.49 10.36
CA SER A 71 21.20 13.88 10.47
C SER A 71 21.41 14.64 11.77
N LEU A 72 22.44 14.26 12.53
CA LEU A 72 22.86 14.98 13.73
C LEU A 72 24.02 15.95 13.46
N THR A 73 24.51 16.00 12.22
CA THR A 73 25.64 16.85 11.82
C THR A 73 25.27 18.33 11.99
N GLY A 74 26.20 19.12 12.54
CA GLY A 74 26.00 20.56 12.76
C GLY A 74 25.14 20.92 13.98
N LEU A 75 24.64 19.94 14.74
CA LEU A 75 23.87 20.17 15.96
C LEU A 75 24.74 20.11 17.21
N ASN A 76 24.48 21.01 18.17
CA ASN A 76 25.01 20.94 19.53
C ASN A 76 24.29 19.87 20.38
N GLU A 77 24.73 19.64 21.62
CA GLU A 77 24.17 18.58 22.46
C GLU A 77 22.68 18.76 22.80
N GLU A 78 22.26 19.98 23.14
CA GLU A 78 20.87 20.29 23.46
C GLU A 78 19.96 20.05 22.24
N GLN A 79 20.38 20.51 21.07
CA GLN A 79 19.67 20.30 19.81
C GLN A 79 19.58 18.82 19.44
N ARG A 80 20.66 18.05 19.66
CA ARG A 80 20.66 16.59 19.44
C ARG A 80 19.67 15.90 20.38
N LYS A 81 19.62 16.29 21.65
CA LYS A 81 18.70 15.74 22.64
C LYS A 81 17.25 16.04 22.25
N ALA A 82 16.94 17.31 21.95
CA ALA A 82 15.61 17.73 21.52
C ALA A 82 15.15 16.98 20.24
N LEU A 83 16.05 16.79 19.28
CA LEU A 83 15.76 16.03 18.06
C LEU A 83 15.46 14.55 18.37
N LYS A 84 16.28 13.88 19.18
CA LYS A 84 16.06 12.49 19.57
C LYS A 84 14.74 12.29 20.30
N GLU A 85 14.41 13.18 21.25
CA GLU A 85 13.14 13.15 21.98
C GLU A 85 11.93 13.37 21.07
N ARG A 86 12.06 14.23 20.06
CA ARG A 86 11.01 14.41 19.05
C ARG A 86 10.81 13.14 18.21
N GLU A 87 11.89 12.51 17.78
CA GLU A 87 11.80 11.28 16.98
C GLU A 87 11.25 10.09 17.79
N SER A 88 11.59 9.98 19.08
CA SER A 88 11.10 8.88 19.93
C SER A 88 9.59 8.93 20.18
N LYS A 89 8.95 10.09 19.99
CA LYS A 89 7.48 10.25 20.12
C LYS A 89 6.72 9.86 18.85
N LYS A 90 7.40 9.68 17.72
CA LYS A 90 6.73 9.34 16.48
C LYS A 90 6.29 7.86 16.47
N PRO A 91 5.22 7.50 15.76
CA PRO A 91 4.79 6.10 15.63
C PRO A 91 5.92 5.17 15.18
N LYS A 92 5.93 3.92 15.62
CA LYS A 92 6.92 2.94 15.15
C LYS A 92 6.69 2.67 13.66
N VAL A 93 7.76 2.60 12.88
CA VAL A 93 7.69 2.17 11.47
C VAL A 93 7.29 0.69 11.42
N THR A 94 6.28 0.38 10.62
CA THR A 94 5.73 -0.98 10.44
C THR A 94 5.68 -1.38 8.97
N ALA A 95 6.46 -0.72 8.12
CA ALA A 95 6.68 -1.13 6.75
C ALA A 95 8.15 -0.94 6.39
N ASP A 96 8.75 -1.92 5.71
CA ASP A 96 10.06 -1.76 5.10
C ASP A 96 10.00 -0.61 4.10
N CYS A 97 8.96 -0.64 3.27
CA CYS A 97 8.62 0.31 2.22
C CYS A 97 7.13 0.18 1.87
N LYS A 98 6.63 1.12 1.09
CA LYS A 98 5.29 1.06 0.49
C LYS A 98 5.40 1.28 -1.02
N ILE A 99 4.46 0.72 -1.77
CA ILE A 99 4.26 1.10 -3.17
C ILE A 99 3.74 2.54 -3.19
N LEU A 100 4.32 3.39 -4.03
CA LEU A 100 3.87 4.76 -4.16
C LEU A 100 2.77 4.86 -5.22
N PHE A 101 1.55 5.22 -4.80
CA PHE A 101 0.44 5.48 -5.73
C PHE A 101 0.37 6.97 -6.03
N VAL A 102 0.40 7.34 -7.30
CA VAL A 102 0.40 8.74 -7.74
C VAL A 102 -0.67 8.95 -8.79
N VAL A 103 -1.63 9.83 -8.54
CA VAL A 103 -2.55 10.31 -9.58
C VAL A 103 -1.88 11.47 -10.30
N GLN A 104 -1.73 11.34 -11.60
CA GLN A 104 -1.25 12.39 -12.49
C GLN A 104 -2.41 12.93 -13.30
N ALA A 105 -2.88 14.10 -12.88
CA ALA A 105 -3.83 14.94 -13.59
C ALA A 105 -3.11 16.24 -13.99
N THR A 106 -3.74 17.41 -13.83
CA THR A 106 -3.08 18.72 -13.97
C THR A 106 -1.85 18.85 -13.05
N GLN A 107 -1.91 18.23 -11.87
CA GLN A 107 -0.81 18.11 -10.93
C GLN A 107 -0.68 16.66 -10.45
N SER A 108 0.45 16.33 -9.85
CA SER A 108 0.69 15.01 -9.26
C SER A 108 0.24 14.95 -7.80
N HIS A 109 -0.59 13.96 -7.48
CA HIS A 109 -1.14 13.74 -6.15
C HIS A 109 -0.73 12.37 -5.63
N ILE A 110 -0.02 12.32 -4.50
CA ILE A 110 0.36 11.06 -3.86
C ILE A 110 -0.79 10.57 -2.99
N LEU A 111 -1.29 9.36 -3.28
CA LEU A 111 -2.36 8.71 -2.53
C LEU A 111 -1.80 7.95 -1.32
N ASP A 112 -1.38 8.69 -0.29
CA ASP A 112 -0.88 8.13 0.98
C ASP A 112 -1.90 8.45 2.10
N LEU A 113 -2.84 7.55 2.35
CA LEU A 113 -3.94 7.78 3.29
C LEU A 113 -3.49 7.91 4.76
N GLU A 114 -2.29 7.42 5.10
CA GLU A 114 -1.68 7.65 6.43
C GLU A 114 -1.38 9.15 6.63
N LYS A 115 -0.95 9.83 5.57
CA LYS A 115 -0.53 11.25 5.63
C LYS A 115 -1.55 12.22 5.07
N SER A 116 -2.45 11.74 4.21
CA SER A 116 -3.42 12.55 3.49
C SER A 116 -4.76 11.81 3.43
N PRO A 117 -5.44 11.66 4.59
CA PRO A 117 -6.70 10.92 4.70
C PRO A 117 -7.82 11.52 3.84
N GLN A 118 -7.73 12.79 3.45
CA GLN A 118 -8.71 13.45 2.59
C GLN A 118 -8.82 12.82 1.20
N TYR A 119 -7.81 12.06 0.74
CA TYR A 119 -7.92 11.29 -0.52
C TYR A 119 -8.77 10.01 -0.39
N LYS A 120 -9.25 9.65 0.81
CA LYS A 120 -9.99 8.40 1.02
C LYS A 120 -11.21 8.28 0.11
N SER A 121 -11.99 9.36 -0.04
CA SER A 121 -13.18 9.33 -0.89
C SER A 121 -12.84 9.09 -2.37
N LEU A 122 -11.77 9.69 -2.87
CA LEU A 122 -11.26 9.42 -4.22
C LEU A 122 -10.85 7.95 -4.37
N VAL A 123 -10.10 7.40 -3.40
CA VAL A 123 -9.64 6.00 -3.41
C VAL A 123 -10.82 5.02 -3.39
N GLU A 124 -11.86 5.32 -2.62
CA GLU A 124 -13.07 4.49 -2.52
C GLU A 124 -13.88 4.43 -3.82
N HIS A 125 -13.65 5.33 -4.79
CA HIS A 125 -14.36 5.37 -6.06
C HIS A 125 -13.44 5.14 -7.27
N LEU A 126 -12.18 4.72 -7.04
CA LEU A 126 -11.17 4.56 -8.10
C LEU A 126 -11.65 3.70 -9.28
N GLU A 127 -12.39 2.64 -9.00
CA GLU A 127 -12.93 1.71 -9.99
C GLU A 127 -13.96 2.33 -10.94
N THR A 128 -14.50 3.51 -10.59
CA THR A 128 -15.55 4.18 -11.38
C THR A 128 -14.99 5.15 -12.42
N PHE A 129 -13.67 5.33 -12.46
CA PHE A 129 -13.01 6.34 -13.27
C PHE A 129 -12.30 5.77 -14.49
N SER A 130 -12.14 6.60 -15.52
CA SER A 130 -11.26 6.29 -16.64
C SER A 130 -9.81 6.64 -16.31
N ILE A 131 -9.01 5.62 -15.98
CA ILE A 131 -7.62 5.78 -15.54
C ILE A 131 -6.74 4.81 -16.33
N SER A 132 -5.60 5.31 -16.81
CA SER A 132 -4.50 4.49 -17.33
C SER A 132 -3.39 4.39 -16.29
N ASP A 133 -2.72 3.25 -16.20
CA ASP A 133 -1.62 3.05 -15.26
C ASP A 133 -0.26 2.94 -15.97
N THR A 134 0.80 3.27 -15.24
CA THR A 134 2.18 2.98 -15.62
C THR A 134 2.98 2.65 -14.37
N ILE A 135 3.74 1.57 -14.41
CA ILE A 135 4.58 1.16 -13.29
C ILE A 135 6.00 1.66 -13.53
N LEU A 136 6.59 2.29 -12.52
CA LEU A 136 7.99 2.65 -12.50
C LEU A 136 8.69 1.86 -11.39
N THR A 137 9.84 1.25 -11.69
CA THR A 137 10.66 0.50 -10.72
C THR A 137 12.13 0.89 -10.82
N GLY A 138 12.92 0.56 -9.79
CA GLY A 138 14.37 0.76 -9.80
C GLY A 138 14.80 2.22 -9.98
N THR A 139 15.75 2.45 -10.89
CA THR A 139 16.35 3.77 -11.12
C THR A 139 15.37 4.79 -11.70
N SER A 140 14.45 4.39 -12.58
CA SER A 140 13.48 5.33 -13.17
C SER A 140 12.52 5.87 -12.13
N ALA A 141 12.08 5.01 -11.20
CA ALA A 141 11.21 5.40 -10.11
C ALA A 141 11.93 6.29 -9.08
N SER A 142 13.14 5.90 -8.68
CA SER A 142 13.92 6.63 -7.68
C SER A 142 14.48 7.96 -8.20
N ALA A 143 14.69 8.11 -9.51
CA ALA A 143 15.08 9.39 -10.11
C ALA A 143 13.99 10.47 -9.95
N VAL A 144 12.72 10.08 -9.98
CA VAL A 144 11.59 11.03 -9.88
C VAL A 144 11.12 11.19 -8.43
N TYR A 145 11.05 10.10 -7.68
CA TYR A 145 10.39 10.07 -6.36
C TYR A 145 11.34 9.76 -5.20
N GLY A 146 12.64 9.62 -5.47
CA GLY A 146 13.67 9.35 -4.46
C GLY A 146 13.48 8.02 -3.74
N SER A 147 13.90 7.98 -2.48
CA SER A 147 13.85 6.77 -1.65
C SER A 147 12.43 6.26 -1.35
N ARG A 148 11.39 7.10 -1.54
CA ARG A 148 9.99 6.71 -1.36
C ARG A 148 9.52 5.71 -2.41
N ALA A 149 10.17 5.67 -3.57
CA ALA A 149 9.85 4.77 -4.67
C ALA A 149 10.63 3.45 -4.64
N ARG A 150 11.27 3.12 -3.52
CA ARG A 150 12.09 1.89 -3.41
C ARG A 150 11.31 0.62 -3.78
N CYS A 151 10.04 0.56 -3.44
CA CYS A 151 9.16 -0.58 -3.73
C CYS A 151 8.22 -0.31 -4.90
N GLY A 152 8.65 0.56 -5.82
CA GLY A 152 7.92 0.87 -7.04
C GLY A 152 6.92 2.00 -6.89
N VAL A 153 6.47 2.47 -8.06
CA VAL A 153 5.47 3.53 -8.20
C VAL A 153 4.42 3.03 -9.18
N VAL A 154 3.15 3.16 -8.81
CA VAL A 154 2.02 3.00 -9.73
C VAL A 154 1.49 4.39 -10.03
N LEU A 155 1.73 4.85 -11.25
CA LEU A 155 1.32 6.15 -11.76
C LEU A 155 -0.01 6.01 -12.49
N LEU A 156 -1.03 6.65 -11.97
CA LEU A 156 -2.41 6.65 -12.45
C LEU A 156 -2.65 7.94 -13.24
N LYS A 157 -2.67 7.88 -14.56
CA LYS A 157 -2.92 9.02 -15.44
C LYS A 157 -4.39 9.10 -15.81
N THR A 158 -4.97 10.27 -15.66
CA THR A 158 -6.39 10.49 -15.96
C THR A 158 -6.70 11.92 -16.33
N GLU A 159 -7.69 12.07 -17.20
CA GLU A 159 -8.35 13.33 -17.53
C GLU A 159 -9.84 13.26 -17.16
N ASP A 160 -10.25 12.26 -16.38
CA ASP A 160 -11.65 12.05 -15.98
C ASP A 160 -12.13 13.25 -15.14
N PRO A 161 -13.17 13.98 -15.59
CA PRO A 161 -13.66 15.17 -14.89
C PRO A 161 -14.04 14.88 -13.44
N LYS A 162 -14.56 13.69 -13.14
CA LYS A 162 -14.93 13.35 -11.76
C LYS A 162 -13.71 13.28 -10.85
N VAL A 163 -12.60 12.74 -11.34
CA VAL A 163 -11.34 12.72 -10.58
C VAL A 163 -10.85 14.14 -10.34
N LEU A 164 -10.93 15.01 -11.35
CA LEU A 164 -10.55 16.41 -11.23
C LEU A 164 -11.41 17.13 -10.17
N ASP A 165 -12.72 16.92 -10.18
CA ASP A 165 -13.65 17.48 -9.19
C ASP A 165 -13.29 17.02 -7.76
N TYR A 166 -12.99 15.73 -7.57
CA TYR A 166 -12.53 15.21 -6.28
C TYR A 166 -11.24 15.92 -5.82
N LEU A 167 -10.27 16.08 -6.71
CA LEU A 167 -8.98 16.70 -6.39
C LEU A 167 -9.11 18.20 -6.09
N GLU A 168 -9.97 18.92 -6.81
CA GLU A 168 -10.24 20.33 -6.57
C GLU A 168 -10.93 20.54 -5.20
N ASN A 169 -11.95 19.74 -4.90
CA ASN A 169 -12.65 19.79 -3.62
C ASN A 169 -11.71 19.53 -2.43
N ILE A 170 -10.77 18.59 -2.59
CA ILE A 170 -9.74 18.31 -1.57
C ILE A 170 -8.80 19.49 -1.37
N ASN A 171 -8.41 20.21 -2.43
CA ASN A 171 -7.52 21.36 -2.33
C ASN A 171 -8.19 22.57 -1.68
N ASN A 172 -9.49 22.77 -1.92
CA ASN A 172 -10.27 23.86 -1.34
C ASN A 172 -10.57 23.67 0.17
N GLN A 173 -10.29 22.50 0.72
CA GLN A 173 -10.44 22.20 2.16
C GLN A 173 -9.16 22.42 2.99
N LYS A 174 -8.04 22.82 2.36
CA LYS A 174 -6.78 23.15 3.03
C LYS A 174 -6.70 24.64 3.39
#